data_AF-A0A6H9SCU9-F1
#
_entry.id   AF-A0A6H9SCU9-F1
#
_cell.length_a   1.000
_cell.length_b   1.000
_cell.length_c   1.000
_cell.angle_alpha   90.00
_cell.angle_beta   90.00
_cell.angle_gamma   90.00
#
_symmetry.space_group_name_H-M   'P 1'
#
loop_
_entity.id
_entity.type
_entity.pdbx_description
1 polymer ?
#
loop_
_entity_poly.entity_id
_entity_poly.type
_entity_poly.pdbx_seq_one_letter_code
_entity_poly.pdbx_strand_id
1 'polypeptide(L)'
;LKRTRAVIGGVILLTPLLMGGVTSDLLQVAMSFAQIRIERATFLVKPPYANLLPAPKDSPLENYKKFENATVIFRGVGNSTLIEMHADETAIRLEIPNDSIIIERRVKPAAKMRKDPEKTES
;
A
#
# COMPACT_ATOMS: atom_id res chain seq x y z
N LEU A 1 23.40 4.94 -38.41
CA LEU A 1 22.61 3.67 -38.38
C LEU A 1 22.23 3.21 -36.97
N LYS A 2 23.17 3.03 -36.02
CA LYS A 2 22.86 2.55 -34.64
C LYS A 2 21.93 3.50 -33.85
N ARG A 3 22.19 4.82 -33.88
CA ARG A 3 21.31 5.83 -33.28
C ARG A 3 19.91 5.83 -33.88
N THR A 4 19.81 5.73 -35.20
CA THR A 4 18.52 5.68 -35.92
C THR A 4 17.69 4.46 -35.53
N ARG A 5 18.33 3.29 -35.38
CA ARG A 5 17.67 2.07 -34.89
C ARG A 5 17.21 2.18 -33.44
N ALA A 6 17.99 2.83 -32.57
CA ALA A 6 17.59 3.08 -31.19
C ALA A 6 16.40 4.04 -31.10
N VAL A 7 16.37 5.08 -31.94
CA VAL A 7 15.24 6.02 -32.03
C VAL A 7 13.99 5.30 -32.53
N ILE A 8 14.09 4.51 -33.60
CA ILE A 8 12.96 3.73 -34.14
C ILE A 8 12.44 2.72 -33.10
N GLY A 9 13.34 2.01 -32.42
CA GLY A 9 12.96 1.09 -31.34
C GLY A 9 12.25 1.80 -30.18
N GLY A 10 12.73 2.97 -29.78
CA GLY A 10 12.09 3.79 -28.76
C GLY A 10 10.70 4.28 -29.18
N VAL A 11 10.53 4.71 -30.43
CA VAL A 11 9.23 5.12 -30.97
C VAL A 11 8.26 3.94 -30.97
N ILE A 12 8.65 2.76 -31.47
CA ILE A 12 7.80 1.56 -31.48
C ILE A 12 7.34 1.19 -30.07
N LEU A 13 8.21 1.32 -29.06
CA LEU A 13 7.90 1.03 -27.67
C LEU A 13 6.97 2.08 -27.02
N LEU A 14 7.11 3.36 -27.39
CA LEU A 14 6.31 4.47 -26.86
C LEU A 14 4.96 4.66 -27.59
N THR A 15 4.85 4.21 -28.84
CA THR A 15 3.61 4.33 -29.64
C THR A 15 2.37 3.78 -28.94
N PRO A 16 2.38 2.56 -28.36
CA PRO A 16 1.21 2.04 -27.63
C PRO A 16 0.88 2.86 -26.37
N LEU A 17 1.89 3.49 -25.73
CA LEU A 17 1.70 4.36 -24.58
C LEU A 17 1.01 5.69 -24.95
N LEU A 18 1.25 6.20 -26.16
CA LEU A 18 0.70 7.46 -26.66
C LEU A 18 -0.66 7.31 -27.38
N MET A 19 -0.94 6.15 -27.99
CA MET A 19 -2.20 5.88 -28.71
C MET A 19 -3.37 5.46 -27.81
N GLY A 20 -3.23 5.54 -26.49
CA GLY A 20 -4.35 5.65 -25.54
C GLY A 20 -5.11 4.37 -25.18
N GLY A 21 -4.80 3.22 -25.79
CA GLY A 21 -5.52 1.96 -25.53
C GLY A 21 -5.06 1.18 -24.29
N VAL A 22 -3.78 1.24 -23.93
CA VAL A 22 -3.20 0.45 -22.81
C VAL A 22 -2.87 1.29 -21.58
N THR A 23 -2.86 2.62 -21.73
CA THR A 23 -2.38 3.55 -20.71
C THR A 23 -3.31 3.61 -19.50
N SER A 24 -4.63 3.46 -19.68
CA SER A 24 -5.58 3.48 -18.57
C SER A 24 -5.36 2.31 -17.61
N ASP A 25 -5.23 1.09 -18.14
CA ASP A 25 -5.04 -0.11 -17.31
C ASP A 25 -3.66 -0.09 -16.64
N LEU A 26 -2.60 0.25 -17.39
CA LEU A 26 -1.27 0.37 -16.81
C LEU A 26 -1.20 1.46 -15.74
N LEU A 27 -1.87 2.59 -15.96
CA LEU A 27 -1.94 3.70 -15.01
C LEU A 27 -2.77 3.33 -13.79
N GLN A 28 -3.91 2.66 -13.95
CA GLN A 28 -4.75 2.20 -12.86
C GLN A 28 -4.01 1.16 -12.02
N VAL A 29 -3.26 0.26 -12.65
CA VAL A 29 -2.36 -0.68 -12.00
C VAL A 29 -1.26 0.08 -11.24
N ALA A 30 -0.56 1.03 -11.87
CA ALA A 30 0.47 1.83 -11.22
C ALA A 30 -0.07 2.66 -10.03
N MET A 31 -1.27 3.23 -10.16
CA MET A 31 -1.95 3.94 -9.07
C MET A 31 -2.37 2.98 -7.96
N SER A 32 -2.84 1.78 -8.29
CA SER A 32 -3.14 0.76 -7.29
C SER A 32 -1.88 0.38 -6.52
N PHE A 33 -0.74 0.20 -7.19
CA PHE A 33 0.57 -0.02 -6.58
C PHE A 33 1.01 1.15 -5.69
N ALA A 34 0.81 2.39 -6.13
CA ALA A 34 1.13 3.58 -5.36
C ALA A 34 0.29 3.70 -4.07
N GLN A 35 -0.97 3.26 -4.09
CA GLN A 35 -1.86 3.25 -2.92
C GLN A 35 -1.74 1.99 -2.05
N ILE A 36 -1.02 0.97 -2.51
CA ILE A 36 -0.83 -0.29 -1.78
C ILE A 36 0.14 -0.10 -0.61
N ARG A 37 1.14 0.78 -0.73
CA ARG A 37 2.05 1.08 0.38
C ARG A 37 1.33 1.96 1.41
N ILE A 38 1.13 1.42 2.61
CA ILE A 38 0.47 2.13 3.71
C ILE A 38 1.50 2.32 4.82
N GLU A 39 1.92 3.56 5.02
CA GLU A 39 2.78 3.93 6.13
C GLU A 39 1.99 4.08 7.42
N ARG A 40 2.65 3.81 8.55
CA ARG A 40 2.08 3.94 9.91
C ARG A 40 0.74 3.22 10.08
N ALA A 41 0.60 2.06 9.45
CA ALA A 41 -0.59 1.24 9.53
C ALA A 41 -0.74 0.61 10.91
N THR A 42 -2.00 0.45 11.33
CA THR A 42 -2.39 -0.46 12.41
C THR A 42 -2.93 -1.72 11.78
N PHE A 43 -2.51 -2.87 12.29
CA PHE A 43 -2.95 -4.16 11.77
C PHE A 43 -3.06 -5.19 12.88
N LEU A 44 -3.90 -6.20 12.64
CA LEU A 44 -4.13 -7.31 13.55
C LEU A 44 -3.65 -8.59 12.87
N VAL A 45 -2.94 -9.45 13.61
CA VAL A 45 -2.36 -10.69 13.09
C VAL A 45 -2.64 -11.88 13.99
N LYS A 46 -2.92 -13.05 13.38
CA LYS A 46 -3.05 -14.34 14.08
C LYS A 46 -1.68 -14.99 14.36
N PRO A 47 -1.57 -15.88 15.36
CA PRO A 47 -0.46 -16.82 15.45
C PRO A 47 -0.34 -17.70 14.18
N PRO A 48 0.87 -18.20 13.84
CA PRO A 48 2.13 -18.00 14.56
C PRO A 48 2.81 -16.66 14.24
N TYR A 49 2.35 -15.94 13.21
CA TYR A 49 3.00 -14.73 12.69
C TYR A 49 3.09 -13.60 13.71
N ALA A 50 2.06 -13.46 14.56
CA ALA A 50 2.06 -12.49 15.66
C ALA A 50 3.25 -12.67 16.62
N ASN A 51 3.77 -13.89 16.76
CA ASN A 51 4.89 -14.19 17.67
C ASN A 51 6.25 -13.77 17.08
N LEU A 52 6.30 -13.47 15.79
CA LEU A 52 7.51 -13.04 15.07
C LEU A 52 7.64 -11.52 15.03
N LEU A 53 6.63 -10.78 15.51
CA LEU A 53 6.55 -9.34 15.42
C LEU A 53 6.80 -8.68 16.78
N PRO A 54 7.48 -7.53 16.79
CA PRO A 54 7.84 -6.84 18.02
C PRO A 54 6.63 -6.07 18.58
N ALA A 55 6.66 -5.82 19.89
CA ALA A 55 5.69 -4.96 20.59
C ALA A 55 4.20 -5.31 20.33
N PRO A 56 3.78 -6.58 20.53
CA PRO A 56 2.37 -6.95 20.39
C PRO A 56 1.51 -6.20 21.42
N LYS A 57 0.37 -5.70 20.97
CA LYS A 57 -0.68 -5.12 21.82
C LYS A 57 -1.91 -6.02 21.84
N ASP A 58 -2.74 -5.82 22.85
CA ASP A 58 -4.02 -6.51 22.93
C ASP A 58 -4.96 -6.04 21.82
N SER A 59 -5.71 -7.03 21.32
CA SER A 59 -6.65 -6.92 20.23
C SER A 59 -8.07 -7.05 20.78
N PRO A 60 -9.06 -6.34 20.21
CA PRO A 60 -10.46 -6.58 20.51
C PRO A 60 -10.99 -7.90 19.92
N LEU A 61 -10.27 -8.48 18.94
CA LEU A 61 -10.59 -9.78 18.35
C LEU A 61 -9.81 -10.90 19.06
N GLU A 62 -10.53 -11.97 19.38
CA GLU A 62 -9.97 -13.21 19.90
C GLU A 62 -8.94 -13.81 18.92
N ASN A 63 -7.84 -14.37 19.43
CA ASN A 63 -6.77 -14.97 18.64
C ASN A 63 -6.03 -14.02 17.68
N TYR A 64 -6.14 -12.71 17.90
CA TYR A 64 -5.34 -11.71 17.21
C TYR A 64 -4.46 -10.94 18.19
N LYS A 65 -3.33 -10.43 17.70
CA LYS A 65 -2.56 -9.35 18.35
C LYS A 65 -2.55 -8.14 17.46
N LYS A 66 -2.60 -6.96 18.07
CA LYS A 66 -2.60 -5.67 17.38
C LYS A 66 -1.19 -5.10 17.34
N PHE A 67 -0.82 -4.54 16.20
CA PHE A 67 0.46 -3.90 15.95
C PHE A 67 0.23 -2.53 15.33
N GLU A 68 1.08 -1.58 15.65
CA GLU A 68 0.96 -0.17 15.25
C GLU A 68 2.28 0.31 14.63
N ASN A 69 2.22 1.38 13.84
CA ASN A 69 3.38 1.98 13.17
C ASN A 69 4.13 1.04 12.21
N ALA A 70 3.43 0.10 11.57
CA ALA A 70 4.04 -0.70 10.50
C ALA A 70 3.92 -0.04 9.14
N THR A 71 4.82 -0.43 8.24
CA THR A 71 4.70 -0.17 6.81
C THR A 71 4.11 -1.41 6.14
N VAL A 72 2.91 -1.32 5.61
CA VAL A 72 2.39 -2.32 4.68
C VAL A 72 3.01 -2.01 3.34
N ILE A 73 3.87 -2.89 2.83
CA ILE A 73 4.59 -2.67 1.56
C ILE A 73 3.71 -3.13 0.41
N PHE A 74 3.12 -4.34 0.52
CA PHE A 74 2.23 -4.90 -0.49
C PHE A 74 1.01 -5.55 0.15
N ARG A 75 -0.19 -5.26 -0.39
CA ARG A 75 -1.46 -5.84 0.03
C ARG A 75 -2.26 -6.23 -1.21
N GLY A 76 -2.69 -7.49 -1.28
CA GLY A 76 -3.70 -7.93 -2.25
C GLY A 76 -3.21 -8.32 -3.64
N VAL A 77 -1.90 -8.39 -3.88
CA VAL A 77 -1.34 -9.06 -5.06
C VAL A 77 -0.88 -10.45 -4.62
N GLY A 78 -1.64 -11.48 -4.98
CA GLY A 78 -1.41 -12.87 -4.51
C GLY A 78 -2.14 -13.20 -3.20
N ASN A 79 -1.63 -14.20 -2.47
CA ASN A 79 -2.29 -14.76 -1.28
C ASN A 79 -1.75 -14.22 0.06
N SER A 80 -0.85 -13.24 0.00
CA SER A 80 -0.16 -12.69 1.16
C SER A 80 -0.03 -11.17 1.10
N THR A 81 0.30 -10.61 2.27
CA THR A 81 0.58 -9.20 2.50
C THR A 81 1.99 -9.09 3.07
N LEU A 82 2.83 -8.25 2.45
CA LEU A 82 4.17 -7.98 2.92
C LEU A 82 4.15 -6.77 3.85
N ILE A 83 4.60 -6.97 5.08
CA ILE A 83 4.72 -5.92 6.08
C ILE A 83 6.18 -5.71 6.48
N GLU A 84 6.46 -4.52 6.99
CA GLU A 84 7.72 -4.16 7.62
C GLU A 84 7.46 -3.41 8.92
N MET A 85 8.13 -3.85 9.98
CA MET A 85 8.12 -3.21 11.29
C MET A 85 9.55 -2.89 11.71
N HIS A 86 9.76 -1.66 12.16
CA HIS A 86 11.01 -1.27 12.76
C HIS A 86 11.00 -1.60 14.26
N ALA A 87 12.03 -2.30 14.72
CA ALA A 87 12.33 -2.51 16.12
C ALA A 87 13.80 -2.15 16.37
N ASP A 88 14.00 -1.12 17.18
CA ASP A 88 15.31 -0.56 17.51
C ASP A 88 16.11 -0.20 16.24
N GLU A 89 17.25 -0.84 16.02
CA GLU A 89 18.11 -0.63 14.85
C GLU A 89 17.83 -1.61 13.69
N THR A 90 16.82 -2.47 13.83
CA THR A 90 16.50 -3.50 12.85
C THR A 90 15.10 -3.34 12.26
N ALA A 91 14.91 -3.82 11.04
CA ALA A 91 13.60 -3.93 10.42
C ALA A 91 13.26 -5.41 10.22
N ILE A 92 12.10 -5.81 10.73
CA ILE A 92 11.53 -7.14 10.50
C ILE A 92 10.57 -7.02 9.32
N ARG A 93 10.85 -7.77 8.26
CA ARG A 93 9.98 -7.86 7.09
C ARG A 93 9.38 -9.26 7.04
N LEU A 94 8.05 -9.34 6.99
CA LEU A 94 7.32 -10.60 7.07
C LEU A 94 6.21 -10.65 6.03
N GLU A 95 6.13 -11.78 5.33
CA GLU A 95 5.01 -12.12 4.47
C GLU A 95 3.95 -12.86 5.28
N ILE A 96 2.74 -12.31 5.34
CA ILE A 96 1.64 -12.84 6.15
C ILE A 96 0.48 -13.22 5.22
N PRO A 97 -0.07 -14.43 5.30
CA PRO A 97 -1.25 -14.82 4.54
C PRO A 97 -2.42 -13.85 4.74
N ASN A 98 -3.16 -13.55 3.66
CA ASN A 98 -4.23 -12.54 3.68
C ASN A 98 -5.40 -12.91 4.63
N ASP A 99 -5.59 -14.20 4.94
CA ASP A 99 -6.59 -14.70 5.89
C ASP A 99 -6.16 -14.60 7.38
N SER A 100 -4.90 -14.19 7.58
CA SER A 100 -4.21 -14.14 8.87
C SER A 100 -3.84 -12.71 9.28
N ILE A 101 -4.12 -11.71 8.44
CA ILE A 101 -3.91 -10.29 8.71
C ILE A 101 -5.16 -9.44 8.42
N ILE A 102 -5.44 -8.47 9.29
CA ILE A 102 -6.45 -7.43 9.07
C ILE A 102 -5.75 -6.09 9.15
N ILE A 103 -5.81 -5.28 8.09
CA ILE A 103 -5.24 -3.92 8.09
C ILE A 103 -6.35 -2.91 8.37
N GLU A 104 -6.21 -2.15 9.46
CA GLU A 104 -7.12 -1.06 9.78
C GLU A 104 -6.84 0.13 8.86
N ARG A 105 -7.87 0.63 8.17
CA ARG A 105 -7.80 1.86 7.37
C ARG A 105 -8.74 2.90 7.97
N ARG A 106 -8.18 3.99 8.52
CA ARG A 106 -8.98 5.17 8.90
C ARG A 106 -9.30 5.98 7.64
N VAL A 107 -10.49 5.82 7.11
CA VAL A 107 -10.99 6.66 6.00
C VAL A 107 -11.66 7.88 6.63
N LYS A 108 -11.26 9.10 6.26
CA LYS A 108 -12.04 10.30 6.60
C LYS A 108 -13.37 10.21 5.84
N PRO A 109 -14.54 10.22 6.50
CA PRO A 109 -15.81 10.25 5.80
C PRO A 109 -15.90 11.52 4.95
N ALA A 110 -16.18 11.37 3.65
CA ALA A 110 -16.23 12.48 2.69
C ALA A 110 -17.20 13.62 3.09
N ALA A 111 -18.15 13.35 3.99
CA ALA A 111 -19.13 14.30 4.48
C ALA A 111 -18.55 15.50 5.27
N LYS A 112 -17.32 15.41 5.80
CA LYS A 112 -16.68 16.53 6.53
C LYS A 112 -15.87 17.50 5.65
N MET A 113 -15.77 17.26 4.35
CA MET A 113 -14.99 18.11 3.43
C MET A 113 -15.81 19.28 2.84
N ARG A 114 -17.13 19.32 3.06
CA ARG A 114 -18.05 20.35 2.53
C ARG A 114 -18.45 21.43 3.55
N LYS A 115 -17.79 21.53 4.70
CA LYS A 115 -18.09 22.54 5.74
C LYS A 115 -16.89 23.38 6.13
N ASP A 116 -16.24 23.98 5.16
CA ASP A 116 -15.56 25.27 5.36
C ASP A 116 -15.77 26.13 4.10
N PRO A 117 -16.96 26.72 3.91
CA PRO A 117 -17.03 27.97 3.20
C PRO A 117 -16.60 29.08 4.17
N GLU A 118 -15.50 29.73 3.84
CA GLU A 118 -15.42 31.18 3.94
C GLU A 118 -15.44 31.79 5.36
N LYS A 119 -14.26 31.84 6.00
CA LYS A 119 -13.92 32.98 6.85
C LYS A 119 -13.45 34.11 5.94
N THR A 120 -14.40 34.83 5.33
CA THR A 120 -14.14 36.19 4.85
C THR A 120 -14.27 37.13 6.04
N GLU A 121 -13.33 38.07 6.05
CA GLU A 121 -13.06 39.08 7.05
C GLU A 121 -14.29 39.91 7.43
N SER A 122 -14.31 40.37 8.68
CA SER A 122 -15.05 41.56 9.13
C SER A 122 -14.25 42.24 10.23
#